data_AF-A0A9X1WX71-F1
#
_entry.id   AF-A0A9X1WX71-F1
#
_cell.length_a   1.000
_cell.length_b   1.000
_cell.length_c   1.000
_cell.angle_alpha   90.00
_cell.angle_beta   90.00
_cell.angle_gamma   90.00
#
_symmetry.space_group_name_H-M   'P 1'
#
loop_
_entity.id
_entity.type
_entity.pdbx_description
1 polymer ?
#
loop_
_entity_poly.entity_id
_entity_poly.type
_entity_poly.pdbx_seq_one_letter_code
_entity_poly.pdbx_strand_id
1 'polypeptide(L)'
;MRNPYTRRGTSSESPNLDQDQQYQDFLNAIQQGEVVWSIAKNYWTLHQNDQGKKAMLIWNNKADAQRNCLLFWQDSEPKRITRDMLFDEILPYLEQQHYLVAINRNAKAECIFVAPERIRQDGLALK
;
A
#
# COMPACT_ATOMS: atom_id res chain seq x y z
N MET A 1 -25.42 -44.16 13.66
CA MET A 1 -25.92 -42.94 13.01
C MET A 1 -24.73 -42.15 12.48
N ARG A 2 -24.64 -41.93 11.16
CA ARG A 2 -23.49 -41.30 10.48
C ARG A 2 -23.82 -39.81 10.30
N ASN A 3 -22.97 -38.93 10.81
CA ASN A 3 -23.20 -37.47 10.80
C ASN A 3 -23.02 -36.92 9.36
N PRO A 4 -24.06 -36.34 8.71
CA PRO A 4 -24.05 -35.99 7.28
C PRO A 4 -23.43 -34.62 6.95
N TYR A 5 -22.76 -33.97 7.90
CA TYR A 5 -22.10 -32.67 7.70
C TYR A 5 -20.57 -32.78 7.61
N THR A 6 -20.05 -33.68 6.79
CA THR A 6 -18.66 -33.55 6.28
C THR A 6 -18.70 -32.79 4.95
N ARG A 7 -18.89 -31.47 5.05
CA ARG A 7 -18.66 -30.58 3.91
C ARG A 7 -17.15 -30.50 3.69
N ARG A 8 -16.71 -31.10 2.58
CA ARG A 8 -15.44 -30.93 1.87
C ARG A 8 -14.71 -29.64 2.30
N GLY A 9 -13.50 -29.79 2.83
CA GLY A 9 -12.58 -28.69 3.05
C GLY A 9 -12.47 -27.87 1.76
N THR A 10 -12.93 -26.63 1.83
CA THR A 10 -12.52 -25.63 0.87
C THR A 10 -11.12 -25.26 1.28
N SER A 11 -10.16 -25.55 0.41
CA SER A 11 -8.78 -25.11 0.52
C SER A 11 -8.79 -23.64 0.89
N SER A 12 -8.32 -23.31 2.09
CA SER A 12 -7.98 -21.95 2.47
C SER A 12 -6.74 -21.56 1.66
N GLU A 13 -6.93 -21.23 0.38
CA GLU A 13 -5.89 -20.59 -0.43
C GLU A 13 -5.71 -19.16 0.10
N SER A 14 -4.88 -19.10 1.14
CA SER A 14 -3.87 -18.10 1.47
C SER A 14 -4.23 -16.63 1.22
N PRO A 15 -4.60 -15.84 2.25
CA PRO A 15 -4.62 -14.38 2.18
C PRO A 15 -3.29 -13.77 1.69
N ASN A 16 -2.17 -14.50 1.80
CA ASN A 16 -0.87 -14.09 1.27
C ASN A 16 -0.79 -14.04 -0.28
N LEU A 17 -1.49 -14.92 -1.00
CA LEU A 17 -1.39 -14.98 -2.48
C LEU A 17 -1.97 -13.71 -3.13
N ASP A 18 -3.06 -13.19 -2.59
CA ASP A 18 -3.70 -11.95 -3.05
C ASP A 18 -2.84 -10.71 -2.70
N GLN A 19 -2.22 -10.70 -1.51
CA GLN A 19 -1.32 -9.62 -1.12
C GLN A 19 -0.04 -9.58 -1.94
N ASP A 20 0.57 -10.72 -2.22
CA ASP A 20 1.76 -10.79 -3.06
C ASP A 20 1.44 -10.35 -4.50
N GLN A 21 0.30 -10.75 -5.05
CA GLN A 21 -0.12 -10.30 -6.38
C GLN A 21 -0.37 -8.78 -6.42
N GLN A 22 -1.09 -8.23 -5.45
CA GLN A 22 -1.34 -6.79 -5.35
C GLN A 22 -0.03 -5.99 -5.19
N TYR A 23 0.96 -6.55 -4.48
CA TYR A 23 2.28 -5.96 -4.36
C TYR A 23 3.05 -5.99 -5.69
N GLN A 24 3.01 -7.10 -6.43
CA GLN A 24 3.61 -7.18 -7.77
C GLN A 24 2.95 -6.21 -8.75
N ASP A 25 1.62 -6.13 -8.74
CA ASP A 25 0.86 -5.17 -9.55
C ASP A 25 1.24 -3.73 -9.20
N PHE A 26 1.55 -3.46 -7.93
CA PHE A 26 2.07 -2.17 -7.50
C PHE A 26 3.45 -1.86 -8.05
N LEU A 27 4.39 -2.79 -7.98
CA LEU A 27 5.73 -2.59 -8.55
C LEU A 27 5.66 -2.41 -10.08
N ASN A 28 4.82 -3.17 -10.76
CA ASN A 28 4.58 -3.05 -12.20
C ASN A 28 3.96 -1.69 -12.54
N ALA A 29 2.98 -1.22 -11.76
CA ALA A 29 2.37 0.09 -11.97
C ALA A 29 3.35 1.25 -11.74
N ILE A 30 4.26 1.14 -10.77
CA ILE A 30 5.34 2.13 -10.57
C ILE A 30 6.25 2.21 -11.78
N GLN A 31 6.62 1.06 -12.36
CA GLN A 31 7.46 1.04 -13.57
C GLN A 31 6.75 1.60 -14.79
N GLN A 32 5.50 1.18 -15.02
CA GLN A 32 4.74 1.59 -16.20
C GLN A 32 4.20 3.02 -16.09
N GLY A 33 4.00 3.50 -14.86
CA GLY A 33 3.27 4.73 -14.58
C GLY A 33 4.07 5.84 -13.90
N GLU A 34 5.38 5.64 -13.63
CA GLU A 34 6.39 6.56 -13.04
C GLU A 34 5.97 7.41 -11.83
N VAL A 35 4.75 7.23 -11.34
CA VAL A 35 4.05 8.17 -10.50
C VAL A 35 3.14 7.39 -9.59
N VAL A 36 3.24 7.71 -8.32
CA VAL A 36 2.28 7.27 -7.31
C VAL A 36 1.60 8.48 -6.70
N TRP A 37 0.53 8.23 -5.98
CA TRP A 37 -0.26 9.23 -5.31
C TRP A 37 -0.21 8.99 -3.82
N SER A 38 -0.09 10.06 -3.04
CA SER A 38 -0.33 10.04 -1.61
C SER A 38 -1.30 11.15 -1.27
N ILE A 39 -1.64 11.31 0.01
CA ILE A 39 -2.54 12.36 0.49
C ILE A 39 -1.83 13.22 1.53
N ALA A 40 -1.98 14.53 1.42
CA ALA A 40 -1.38 15.49 2.32
C ALA A 40 -2.29 16.69 2.55
N LYS A 41 -2.22 17.26 3.76
CA LYS A 41 -2.78 18.58 4.09
C LYS A 41 -1.64 19.58 4.25
N ASN A 42 -1.05 19.62 5.44
CA ASN A 42 0.18 20.37 5.73
C ASN A 42 1.43 19.49 5.67
N TYR A 43 1.25 18.19 5.93
CA TYR A 43 2.29 17.16 5.89
C TYR A 43 1.71 15.88 5.28
N TRP A 44 2.58 14.93 4.94
CA TRP A 44 2.17 13.59 4.50
C TRP A 44 1.30 12.90 5.55
N THR A 45 0.21 12.29 5.10
CA THR A 45 -0.70 11.58 6.01
C THR A 45 -0.11 10.23 6.37
N LEU A 46 0.02 9.98 7.68
CA LEU A 46 0.43 8.69 8.23
C LEU A 46 -0.79 7.96 8.81
N HIS A 47 -0.88 6.68 8.50
CA HIS A 47 -1.83 5.72 9.05
C HIS A 47 -1.11 4.81 10.06
N GLN A 48 -1.79 4.33 11.10
CA GLN A 48 -1.20 3.40 12.06
C GLN A 48 -1.77 2.00 11.84
N ASN A 49 -0.93 0.97 11.79
CA ASN A 49 -1.40 -0.41 11.77
C ASN A 49 -1.81 -0.89 13.18
N ASP A 50 -2.40 -2.07 13.29
CA ASP A 50 -2.86 -2.66 14.56
C ASP A 50 -1.74 -2.88 15.59
N GLN A 51 -0.48 -2.85 15.15
CA GLN A 51 0.71 -2.99 16.00
C GLN A 51 1.30 -1.64 16.43
N GLY A 52 0.66 -0.52 16.07
CA GLY A 52 1.15 0.81 16.42
C GLY A 52 2.23 1.36 15.48
N LYS A 53 2.62 0.67 14.42
CA LYS A 53 3.58 1.18 13.43
C LYS A 53 2.91 2.17 12.50
N LYS A 54 3.56 3.32 12.30
CA LYS A 54 3.12 4.35 11.34
C LYS A 54 3.48 3.93 9.92
N ALA A 55 2.61 4.26 8.98
CA ALA A 55 2.73 3.94 7.58
C ALA A 55 2.26 5.11 6.71
N MET A 56 3.01 5.43 5.66
CA MET A 56 2.58 6.42 4.67
C MET A 56 1.68 5.77 3.63
N LEU A 57 0.54 6.40 3.32
CA LEU A 57 -0.39 5.87 2.33
C LEU A 57 0.06 6.20 0.91
N ILE A 58 0.12 5.18 0.05
CA ILE A 58 0.52 5.31 -1.36
C ILE A 58 -0.44 4.52 -2.24
N TRP A 59 -0.83 5.11 -3.37
CA TRP A 59 -1.70 4.51 -4.38
C TRP A 59 -1.09 4.61 -5.77
N ASN A 60 -1.34 3.60 -6.60
CA ASN A 60 -0.97 3.64 -8.03
C ASN A 60 -1.85 4.58 -8.85
N ASN A 61 -3.05 4.88 -8.36
CA ASN A 61 -4.01 5.69 -9.09
C ASN A 61 -4.52 6.87 -8.24
N LYS A 62 -4.78 7.98 -8.92
CA LYS A 62 -5.28 9.21 -8.29
C LYS A 62 -6.70 9.03 -7.72
N ALA A 63 -7.52 8.26 -8.41
CA ALA A 63 -8.95 8.13 -8.10
C ALA A 63 -9.17 7.52 -6.71
N ASP A 64 -8.37 6.52 -6.32
CA ASP A 64 -8.43 5.88 -5.02
C ASP A 64 -7.87 6.79 -3.93
N ALA A 65 -6.79 7.52 -4.19
CA ALA A 65 -6.30 8.55 -3.28
C ALA A 65 -7.39 9.63 -3.01
N GLN A 66 -8.05 10.11 -4.07
CA GLN A 66 -9.14 11.09 -3.98
C GLN A 66 -10.35 10.53 -3.23
N ARG A 67 -10.73 9.28 -3.48
CA ARG A 67 -11.79 8.60 -2.73
C ARG A 67 -11.46 8.53 -1.24
N ASN A 68 -10.21 8.24 -0.89
CA ASN A 68 -9.77 8.16 0.50
C ASN A 68 -9.80 9.53 1.20
N CYS A 69 -9.47 10.63 0.50
CA CYS A 69 -9.69 11.98 1.02
C CYS A 69 -11.16 12.19 1.39
N LEU A 70 -12.08 11.91 0.47
CA LEU A 70 -13.52 12.15 0.70
C LEU A 70 -14.10 11.32 1.85
N LEU A 71 -13.61 10.09 2.06
CA LEU A 71 -14.15 9.19 3.08
C LEU A 71 -13.51 9.38 4.46
N PHE A 72 -12.20 9.56 4.52
CA PHE A 72 -11.43 9.43 5.77
C PHE A 72 -10.55 10.65 6.09
N TRP A 73 -10.15 11.43 5.08
CA TRP A 73 -9.25 12.57 5.24
C TRP A 73 -9.76 13.78 4.45
N GLN A 74 -10.92 14.31 4.84
CA GLN A 74 -11.69 15.30 4.06
C GLN A 74 -10.93 16.62 3.82
N ASP A 75 -9.98 16.94 4.70
CA ASP A 75 -9.14 18.12 4.59
C ASP A 75 -7.82 17.89 3.84
N SER A 76 -7.56 16.67 3.38
CA SER A 76 -6.34 16.31 2.66
C SER A 76 -6.59 16.29 1.16
N GLU A 77 -5.54 16.53 0.38
CA GLU A 77 -5.58 16.46 -1.07
C GLU A 77 -4.65 15.38 -1.61
N PRO A 78 -5.04 14.71 -2.72
CA PRO A 78 -4.13 13.83 -3.45
C PRO A 78 -2.95 14.63 -4.00
N LYS A 79 -1.73 14.21 -3.65
CA LYS A 79 -0.49 14.75 -4.19
C LYS A 79 0.22 13.69 -5.02
N ARG A 80 0.73 14.15 -6.15
CA ARG A 80 1.54 13.35 -7.08
C ARG A 80 2.94 13.21 -6.49
N ILE A 81 3.47 11.99 -6.51
CA ILE A 81 4.84 11.65 -6.15
C ILE A 81 5.47 10.99 -7.37
N THR A 82 6.56 11.54 -7.89
CA THR A 82 7.32 10.91 -8.96
C THR A 82 8.12 9.72 -8.43
N ARG A 83 8.50 8.80 -9.31
CA ARG A 83 9.38 7.68 -8.97
C ARG A 83 10.67 8.17 -8.31
N ASP A 84 11.34 9.16 -8.89
CA ASP A 84 12.61 9.66 -8.33
C ASP A 84 12.39 10.20 -6.91
N MET A 85 11.36 11.02 -6.69
CA MET A 85 11.01 11.49 -5.34
C MET A 85 10.68 10.34 -4.38
N LEU A 86 9.98 9.31 -4.87
CA LEU A 86 9.67 8.13 -4.07
C LEU A 86 10.95 7.41 -3.62
N PHE A 87 11.85 7.11 -4.55
CA PHE A 87 13.04 6.29 -4.29
C PHE A 87 14.19 7.05 -3.65
N ASP A 88 14.37 8.33 -3.99
CA ASP A 88 15.53 9.11 -3.55
C ASP A 88 15.25 9.92 -2.27
N GLU A 89 13.98 10.26 -2.00
CA GLU A 89 13.61 11.09 -0.83
C GLU A 89 12.70 10.34 0.14
N ILE A 90 11.56 9.83 -0.34
CA ILE A 90 10.50 9.32 0.56
C ILE A 90 10.88 7.98 1.18
N LEU A 91 11.26 6.98 0.38
CA LEU A 91 11.62 5.66 0.92
C LEU A 91 12.79 5.76 1.92
N PRO A 92 13.90 6.48 1.63
CA PRO A 92 14.98 6.67 2.61
C PRO A 92 14.52 7.35 3.90
N TYR A 93 13.63 8.36 3.82
CA TYR A 93 13.06 8.99 5.01
C TYR A 93 12.23 8.02 5.84
N LEU A 94 11.38 7.20 5.20
CA LEU A 94 10.56 6.21 5.89
C LEU A 94 11.42 5.11 6.54
N GLU A 95 12.50 4.66 5.87
CA GLU A 95 13.50 3.74 6.43
C GLU A 95 14.10 4.33 7.73
N GLN A 96 14.56 5.57 7.69
CA GLN A 96 15.17 6.25 8.84
C GLN A 96 14.21 6.43 10.03
N GLN A 97 12.93 6.66 9.75
CA GLN A 97 11.90 6.82 10.78
C GLN A 97 11.28 5.49 11.25
N HIS A 98 11.70 4.36 10.67
CA HIS A 98 11.11 3.04 10.87
C HIS A 98 9.60 3.01 10.56
N TYR A 99 9.18 3.76 9.55
CA TYR A 99 7.80 3.80 9.06
C TYR A 99 7.61 2.81 7.92
N LEU A 100 6.38 2.32 7.78
CA LEU A 100 5.96 1.43 6.70
C LEU A 100 5.38 2.23 5.53
N VAL A 101 5.13 1.52 4.43
CA VAL A 101 4.32 2.01 3.32
C VAL A 101 3.01 1.21 3.30
N ALA A 102 1.89 1.92 3.34
CA ALA A 102 0.56 1.34 3.21
C ALA A 102 0.08 1.52 1.77
N ILE A 103 0.11 0.42 1.01
CA ILE A 103 -0.12 0.40 -0.43
C ILE A 103 -1.61 0.13 -0.72
N ASN A 104 -2.13 0.90 -1.68
CA ASN A 104 -3.44 0.70 -2.34
C ASN A 104 -4.60 0.53 -1.36
N ARG A 105 -4.72 1.43 -0.37
CA ARG A 105 -5.82 1.40 0.61
C ARG A 105 -7.18 1.53 -0.08
N ASN A 106 -8.03 0.53 0.08
CA ASN A 106 -9.35 0.47 -0.53
C ASN A 106 -10.42 1.19 0.31
N ALA A 107 -11.67 1.20 -0.19
CA ALA A 107 -12.79 1.85 0.49
C ALA A 107 -13.20 1.17 1.82
N LYS A 108 -12.82 -0.09 2.02
CA LYS A 108 -13.03 -0.84 3.28
C LYS A 108 -11.90 -0.63 4.30
N ALA A 109 -10.98 0.30 4.03
CA ALA A 109 -9.79 0.55 4.84
C ALA A 109 -8.71 -0.54 4.82
N GLU A 110 -8.81 -1.52 3.92
CA GLU A 110 -7.82 -2.58 3.78
C GLU A 110 -6.67 -2.09 2.89
N CYS A 111 -5.44 -2.42 3.26
CA CYS A 111 -4.22 -2.07 2.52
C CYS A 111 -3.11 -3.09 2.82
N ILE A 112 -2.03 -3.03 2.04
CA ILE A 112 -0.85 -3.85 2.27
C ILE A 112 0.22 -3.01 2.94
N PHE A 113 0.74 -3.48 4.07
CA PHE A 113 1.86 -2.85 4.74
C PHE A 113 3.16 -3.46 4.25
N VAL A 114 4.03 -2.64 3.68
CA VAL A 114 5.33 -3.07 3.14
C VAL A 114 6.44 -2.21 3.74
N ALA A 115 7.57 -2.86 4.02
CA ALA A 115 8.77 -2.17 4.47
C ALA A 115 9.39 -1.38 3.30
N PRO A 116 9.81 -0.12 3.50
CA PRO A 116 10.38 0.70 2.43
C PRO A 116 11.64 0.07 1.79
N GLU A 117 12.43 -0.68 2.56
CA GLU A 117 13.61 -1.39 2.10
C GLU A 117 13.27 -2.44 1.03
N ARG A 118 12.15 -3.16 1.23
CA ARG A 118 11.66 -4.18 0.29
C ARG A 118 11.26 -3.53 -1.04
N ILE A 119 10.53 -2.42 -0.99
CA ILE A 119 10.13 -1.68 -2.19
C ILE A 119 11.35 -1.19 -2.96
N ARG A 120 12.35 -0.67 -2.25
CA ARG A 120 13.58 -0.19 -2.87
C ARG A 120 14.36 -1.33 -3.54
N GLN A 121 14.53 -2.46 -2.86
CA GLN A 121 15.22 -3.64 -3.40
C GLN A 121 14.51 -4.19 -4.63
N ASP A 122 13.20 -4.44 -4.53
CA ASP A 122 12.42 -5.03 -5.62
C ASP A 122 12.29 -4.05 -6.79
N GLY A 123 12.10 -2.76 -6.52
CA GLY A 123 12.01 -1.72 -7.55
C GLY A 123 13.32 -1.45 -8.30
N LEU A 124 14.48 -1.73 -7.69
CA LEU A 124 15.80 -1.67 -8.35
C LEU A 124 16.07 -2.92 -9.20
N ALA A 125 15.54 -4.08 -8.79
CA ALA A 125 15.72 -5.35 -9.49
C ALA A 125 14.93 -5.44 -10.81
N LEU A 126 13.99 -4.51 -11.03
CA LEU A 126 13.13 -4.45 -12.21
C LEU A 126 13.70 -3.55 -13.33
N LYS A 127 15.02 -3.34 -13.36
CA LYS A 127 15.75 -2.62 -14.42
C LYS A 127 16.13 -3.52 -15.59
#